data_AF-A0A510JS04-F1
#
_entry.id   AF-A0A510JS04-F1
#
_cell.length_a   1.000
_cell.length_b   1.000
_cell.length_c   1.000
_cell.angle_alpha   90.00
_cell.angle_beta   90.00
_cell.angle_gamma   90.00
#
_symmetry.space_group_name_H-M   'P 1'
#
loop_
_entity.id
_entity.type
_entity.pdbx_description
1 polymer ?
#
loop_
_entity_poly.entity_id
_entity_poly.type
_entity_poly.pdbx_seq_one_letter_code
_entity_poly.pdbx_strand_id
1 'polypeptide(L)'
;MENNIIDYENSWKRKNEEREYFNSEFLDKINIKKYKDEVEKFDALAIKNRAKYKISKKTIDEIKDYCFSYLPMFTGMKKEVVGELLNEKYNIDEMEIDIPNKLFFEDEEVKNEQKHWFQMYKMLFGETEIEEFKKEDLIPIAEDEEFMLFIERRTGEVYINIYELFFFCAISDSFDEFLDAIKK
;
A
#
# COMPACT_ATOMS: atom_id res chain seq x y z
N MET A 1 -6.20 -16.19 29.45
CA MET A 1 -5.86 -15.35 28.29
C MET A 1 -7.17 -15.08 27.62
N GLU A 2 -7.72 -13.88 27.81
CA GLU A 2 -8.91 -13.45 27.10
C GLU A 2 -8.60 -13.50 25.61
N ASN A 3 -9.43 -14.21 24.86
CA ASN A 3 -9.36 -14.17 23.41
C ASN A 3 -9.57 -12.71 23.02
N ASN A 4 -8.52 -12.05 22.54
CA ASN A 4 -8.61 -10.84 21.74
C ASN A 4 -9.29 -11.21 20.42
N ILE A 5 -10.58 -11.58 20.52
CA ILE A 5 -11.53 -11.42 19.44
C ILE A 5 -11.51 -9.91 19.21
N ILE A 6 -10.64 -9.49 18.28
CA ILE A 6 -10.69 -8.17 17.67
C ILE A 6 -12.18 -7.87 17.49
N ASP A 7 -12.63 -6.78 18.09
CA ASP A 7 -14.05 -6.41 18.19
C ASP A 7 -14.60 -6.22 16.76
N TYR A 8 -15.08 -7.33 16.20
CA TYR A 8 -15.52 -7.49 14.83
C TYR A 8 -16.83 -6.74 14.56
N GLU A 9 -17.43 -6.06 15.55
CA GLU A 9 -18.60 -5.21 15.35
C GLU A 9 -18.27 -3.73 15.51
N ASN A 10 -17.32 -3.35 16.39
CA ASN A 10 -16.94 -1.95 16.56
C ASN A 10 -15.89 -1.46 15.54
N SER A 11 -15.08 -2.34 14.96
CA SER A 11 -14.12 -1.98 13.90
C SER A 11 -14.75 -1.65 12.54
N TRP A 12 -16.06 -1.88 12.37
CA TRP A 12 -16.81 -1.65 11.12
C TRP A 12 -17.71 -0.41 11.18
N LYS A 13 -17.54 0.43 12.21
CA LYS A 13 -18.32 1.67 12.41
C LYS A 13 -17.67 2.93 11.83
N ARG A 14 -16.59 2.79 11.05
CA ARG A 14 -15.97 3.92 10.33
C ARG A 14 -16.74 4.20 9.05
N LYS A 15 -17.99 4.63 9.21
CA LYS A 15 -18.81 5.02 8.06
C LYS A 15 -18.43 6.43 7.68
N ASN A 16 -17.83 6.61 6.51
CA ASN A 16 -17.51 7.95 6.04
C ASN A 16 -18.75 8.56 5.38
N GLU A 17 -19.21 9.70 5.88
CA GLU A 17 -20.38 10.40 5.33
C GLU A 17 -20.05 11.05 3.96
N GLU A 18 -18.77 11.37 3.73
CA GLU A 18 -18.26 11.92 2.48
C GLU A 18 -17.38 10.90 1.74
N ARG A 19 -17.94 10.32 0.68
CA ARG A 19 -17.21 9.39 -0.21
C ARG A 19 -16.50 10.17 -1.32
N GLU A 20 -15.18 10.05 -1.39
CA GLU A 20 -14.31 10.84 -2.29
C GLU A 20 -13.92 10.06 -3.55
N TYR A 21 -13.66 8.78 -3.40
CA TYR A 21 -13.13 7.84 -4.38
C TYR A 21 -14.19 6.90 -4.96
N PHE A 22 -15.30 6.63 -4.26
CA PHE A 22 -16.41 5.84 -4.79
C PHE A 22 -17.14 6.54 -5.96
N ASN A 23 -16.65 6.31 -7.18
CA ASN A 23 -17.37 6.55 -8.42
C ASN A 23 -17.55 5.21 -9.15
N SER A 24 -18.78 4.90 -9.57
CA SER A 24 -19.13 3.69 -10.33
C SER A 24 -18.18 3.37 -11.47
N GLU A 25 -17.71 4.37 -12.22
CA GLU A 25 -16.80 4.15 -13.36
C GLU A 25 -15.45 3.56 -12.93
N PHE A 26 -14.88 4.04 -11.82
CA PHE A 26 -13.64 3.50 -11.26
C PHE A 26 -13.85 2.12 -10.65
N LEU A 27 -14.91 1.93 -9.87
CA LEU A 27 -15.22 0.64 -9.23
C LEU A 27 -15.42 -0.47 -10.25
N ASP A 28 -16.02 -0.14 -11.39
CA ASP A 28 -16.19 -1.05 -12.52
C ASP A 28 -14.85 -1.46 -13.12
N LYS A 29 -13.92 -0.51 -13.21
CA LYS A 29 -12.58 -0.72 -13.75
C LYS A 29 -11.73 -1.65 -12.88
N ILE A 30 -11.78 -1.47 -11.55
CA ILE A 30 -10.96 -2.25 -10.61
C ILE A 30 -11.66 -3.52 -10.09
N ASN A 31 -12.72 -3.97 -10.76
CA ASN A 31 -13.51 -5.15 -10.38
C ASN A 31 -14.11 -5.10 -8.95
N ILE A 32 -14.31 -3.90 -8.38
CA ILE A 32 -15.01 -3.75 -7.10
C ILE A 32 -16.47 -4.17 -7.24
N LYS A 33 -17.08 -4.15 -8.44
CA LYS A 33 -18.44 -4.66 -8.70
C LYS A 33 -18.75 -5.98 -7.99
N LYS A 34 -17.82 -6.94 -8.00
CA LYS A 34 -17.96 -8.25 -7.35
C LYS A 34 -18.08 -8.16 -5.82
N TYR A 35 -17.43 -7.16 -5.22
CA TYR A 35 -17.36 -6.93 -3.78
C TYR A 35 -18.12 -5.66 -3.36
N LYS A 36 -18.94 -5.11 -4.26
CA LYS A 36 -19.57 -3.80 -4.11
C LYS A 36 -20.46 -3.74 -2.87
N ASP A 37 -21.28 -4.75 -2.64
CA ASP A 37 -22.19 -4.79 -1.50
C ASP A 37 -21.45 -4.78 -0.16
N GLU A 38 -20.30 -5.47 -0.10
CA GLU A 38 -19.45 -5.51 1.09
C GLU A 38 -18.83 -4.12 1.31
N VAL A 39 -18.18 -3.61 0.27
CA VAL A 39 -17.48 -2.33 0.31
C VAL A 39 -18.44 -1.15 0.54
N GLU A 40 -19.63 -1.13 -0.06
CA GLU A 40 -20.64 -0.09 0.17
C GLU A 40 -21.24 -0.13 1.58
N LYS A 41 -21.30 -1.32 2.19
CA LYS A 41 -21.85 -1.49 3.53
C LYS A 41 -20.84 -1.14 4.61
N PHE A 42 -19.57 -1.39 4.33
CA PHE A 42 -18.52 -1.45 5.34
C PHE A 42 -17.36 -0.49 5.10
N ASP A 43 -17.31 0.16 3.93
CA ASP A 43 -16.18 0.95 3.48
C ASP A 43 -14.86 0.14 3.59
N ALA A 44 -14.96 -1.18 3.40
CA ALA A 44 -13.85 -2.12 3.55
C ALA A 44 -14.11 -3.44 2.81
N LEU A 45 -13.03 -4.17 2.54
CA LEU A 45 -13.02 -5.51 1.96
C LEU A 45 -12.22 -6.45 2.87
N ALA A 46 -12.84 -7.53 3.33
CA ALA A 46 -12.15 -8.55 4.11
C ALA A 46 -11.17 -9.36 3.24
N ILE A 47 -9.98 -9.56 3.78
CA ILE A 47 -8.94 -10.45 3.26
C ILE A 47 -8.77 -11.62 4.22
N LYS A 48 -8.46 -12.80 3.68
CA LYS A 48 -8.19 -14.00 4.45
C LYS A 48 -7.03 -13.72 5.43
N ASN A 49 -7.18 -14.06 6.71
CA ASN A 49 -6.12 -13.89 7.70
C ASN A 49 -4.81 -14.55 7.21
N ARG A 50 -3.69 -13.82 7.22
CA ARG A 50 -2.33 -14.21 6.78
C ARG A 50 -2.10 -14.31 5.26
N ALA A 51 -2.80 -13.53 4.46
CA ALA A 51 -2.46 -13.44 3.05
C ALA A 51 -1.07 -12.81 2.87
N LYS A 52 -0.20 -13.48 2.13
CA LYS A 52 1.11 -12.96 1.74
C LYS A 52 1.08 -12.56 0.29
N TYR A 53 1.66 -11.41 -0.02
CA TYR A 53 1.88 -10.99 -1.40
C TYR A 53 3.36 -11.04 -1.73
N LYS A 54 3.70 -11.88 -2.71
CA LYS A 54 5.08 -12.01 -3.19
C LYS A 54 5.39 -10.90 -4.18
N ILE A 55 6.40 -10.08 -3.87
CA ILE A 55 6.85 -9.02 -4.76
C ILE A 55 7.49 -9.62 -6.01
N SER A 56 7.18 -9.03 -7.16
CA SER A 56 7.72 -9.50 -8.43
C SER A 56 9.23 -9.27 -8.50
N LYS A 57 9.95 -10.11 -9.25
CA LYS A 57 11.39 -9.92 -9.48
C LYS A 57 11.70 -8.55 -10.10
N LYS A 58 10.86 -8.09 -11.04
CA LYS A 58 11.01 -6.79 -11.68
C LYS A 58 10.98 -5.66 -10.63
N THR A 59 9.98 -5.69 -9.75
CA THR A 59 9.83 -4.72 -8.67
C THR A 59 10.97 -4.81 -7.65
N ILE A 60 11.45 -6.02 -7.33
CA ILE A 60 12.64 -6.21 -6.48
C ILE A 60 13.88 -5.54 -7.08
N ASP A 61 14.10 -5.71 -8.40
CA ASP A 61 15.23 -5.09 -9.09
C ASP A 61 15.11 -3.55 -9.05
N GLU A 62 13.89 -3.00 -9.20
CA GLU A 62 13.62 -1.56 -9.05
C GLU A 62 13.87 -1.04 -7.62
N ILE A 63 13.43 -1.76 -6.58
CA ILE A 63 13.70 -1.42 -5.17
C ILE A 63 15.20 -1.37 -4.94
N LYS A 64 15.93 -2.39 -5.40
CA LYS A 64 17.39 -2.48 -5.22
C LYS A 64 18.09 -1.33 -5.92
N ASP A 65 17.75 -1.05 -7.17
CA ASP A 65 18.35 0.04 -7.94
C ASP A 65 18.13 1.39 -7.28
N TYR A 66 16.92 1.64 -6.76
CA TYR A 66 16.61 2.83 -5.98
C TYR A 66 17.45 2.88 -4.69
N CYS A 67 17.40 1.84 -3.85
CA CYS A 67 18.10 1.82 -2.57
C CYS A 67 19.62 1.95 -2.74
N PHE A 68 20.21 1.31 -3.75
CA PHE A 68 21.64 1.42 -4.04
C PHE A 68 22.06 2.79 -4.59
N SER A 69 21.12 3.54 -5.16
CA SER A 69 21.39 4.88 -5.67
C SER A 69 21.21 5.94 -4.59
N TYR A 70 20.11 5.87 -3.83
CA TYR A 70 19.70 6.93 -2.90
C TYR A 70 20.21 6.73 -1.47
N LEU A 71 20.14 5.52 -0.89
CA LEU A 71 20.53 5.32 0.51
C LEU A 71 22.00 5.67 0.79
N PRO A 72 22.98 5.33 -0.08
CA PRO A 72 24.36 5.79 0.08
C PRO A 72 24.50 7.31 0.13
N MET A 73 23.71 8.06 -0.65
CA MET A 73 23.76 9.52 -0.64
C MET A 73 23.25 10.12 0.67
N PHE A 74 22.20 9.53 1.26
CA PHE A 74 21.63 10.02 2.52
C PHE A 74 22.40 9.60 3.76
N THR A 75 22.97 8.40 3.75
CA THR A 75 23.55 7.77 4.95
C THR A 75 25.08 7.70 4.94
N GLY A 76 25.71 7.91 3.78
CA GLY A 76 27.15 7.67 3.57
C GLY A 76 27.53 6.18 3.56
N MET A 77 26.56 5.26 3.58
CA MET A 77 26.82 3.83 3.53
C MET A 77 27.36 3.38 2.17
N LYS A 78 28.19 2.32 2.18
CA LYS A 78 28.61 1.65 0.95
C LYS A 78 27.48 0.79 0.39
N LYS A 79 27.48 0.59 -0.93
CA LYS A 79 26.46 -0.23 -1.63
C LYS A 79 26.36 -1.65 -1.08
N GLU A 80 27.49 -2.26 -0.71
CA GLU A 80 27.52 -3.61 -0.14
C GLU A 80 26.78 -3.66 1.21
N VAL A 81 26.99 -2.65 2.06
CA VAL A 81 26.32 -2.54 3.38
C VAL A 81 24.82 -2.34 3.21
N VAL A 82 24.40 -1.54 2.22
CA VAL A 82 22.97 -1.39 1.88
C VAL A 82 22.38 -2.73 1.45
N GLY A 83 23.11 -3.53 0.67
CA GLY A 83 22.66 -4.85 0.23
C GLY A 83 22.51 -5.84 1.39
N GLU A 84 23.43 -5.82 2.36
CA GLU A 84 23.34 -6.61 3.59
C GLU A 84 22.09 -6.21 4.41
N LEU A 85 21.86 -4.91 4.61
CA LEU A 85 20.69 -4.41 5.35
C LEU A 85 19.35 -4.79 4.70
N LEU A 86 19.25 -4.65 3.38
CA LEU A 86 18.04 -5.05 2.65
C LEU A 86 17.76 -6.55 2.78
N ASN A 87 18.80 -7.38 2.73
CA ASN A 87 18.66 -8.82 2.91
C ASN A 87 18.29 -9.19 4.35
N GLU A 88 18.95 -8.59 5.35
CA GLU A 88 18.67 -8.88 6.77
C GLU A 88 17.24 -8.53 7.16
N LYS A 89 16.72 -7.40 6.66
CA LYS A 89 15.40 -6.92 7.03
C LYS A 89 14.28 -7.50 6.18
N TYR A 90 14.44 -7.49 4.86
CA TYR A 90 13.35 -7.78 3.93
C TYR A 90 13.50 -9.11 3.20
N ASN A 91 14.63 -9.82 3.36
CA ASN A 91 14.98 -10.95 2.52
C ASN A 91 14.78 -10.60 1.03
N ILE A 92 15.38 -9.49 0.57
CA ILE A 92 14.95 -8.73 -0.61
C ILE A 92 14.81 -9.57 -1.90
N ASP A 93 15.57 -10.66 -2.06
CA ASP A 93 15.45 -11.58 -3.21
C ASP A 93 14.14 -12.37 -3.27
N GLU A 94 13.50 -12.57 -2.12
CA GLU A 94 12.24 -13.29 -1.97
C GLU A 94 11.24 -12.46 -1.15
N MET A 95 11.29 -11.14 -1.31
CA MET A 95 10.47 -10.22 -0.53
C MET A 95 8.98 -10.58 -0.64
N GLU A 96 8.36 -10.75 0.53
CA GLU A 96 6.92 -10.92 0.70
C GLU A 96 6.43 -9.89 1.70
N ILE A 97 5.23 -9.36 1.47
CA ILE A 97 4.55 -8.50 2.43
C ILE A 97 3.33 -9.22 3.00
N ASP A 98 3.14 -9.08 4.31
CA ASP A 98 1.94 -9.58 4.98
C ASP A 98 0.80 -8.59 4.75
N ILE A 99 -0.25 -9.01 4.05
CA ILE A 99 -1.38 -8.14 3.74
C ILE A 99 -2.32 -8.10 4.94
N PRO A 100 -2.71 -6.90 5.41
CA PRO A 100 -3.71 -6.75 6.45
C PRO A 100 -4.99 -7.50 6.10
N ASN A 101 -5.64 -8.06 7.11
CA ASN A 101 -6.87 -8.85 6.91
C ASN A 101 -8.08 -8.02 6.46
N LYS A 102 -7.90 -6.72 6.24
CA LYS A 102 -8.88 -5.78 5.73
C LYS A 102 -8.19 -4.78 4.82
N LEU A 103 -8.81 -4.50 3.68
CA LEU A 103 -8.51 -3.34 2.86
C LEU A 103 -9.61 -2.31 3.08
N PHE A 104 -9.25 -1.09 3.45
CA PHE A 104 -10.17 -0.02 3.77
C PHE A 104 -10.36 0.89 2.57
N PHE A 105 -11.59 1.24 2.25
CA PHE A 105 -11.92 2.22 1.22
C PHE A 105 -12.49 3.45 1.94
N GLU A 106 -12.03 4.66 1.61
CA GLU A 106 -12.50 5.89 2.25
C GLU A 106 -12.23 6.06 3.76
N ASP A 107 -11.41 5.22 4.37
CA ASP A 107 -11.13 5.33 5.80
C ASP A 107 -10.33 6.59 6.14
N GLU A 108 -10.84 7.41 7.06
CA GLU A 108 -10.23 8.69 7.40
C GLU A 108 -8.85 8.55 8.07
N GLU A 109 -8.64 7.51 8.88
CA GLU A 109 -7.35 7.30 9.54
C GLU A 109 -6.30 6.95 8.49
N VAL A 110 -6.62 6.00 7.60
CA VAL A 110 -5.73 5.59 6.50
C VAL A 110 -5.45 6.77 5.55
N LYS A 111 -6.48 7.59 5.25
CA LYS A 111 -6.29 8.85 4.49
C LYS A 111 -5.39 9.84 5.22
N ASN A 112 -5.52 9.99 6.54
CA ASN A 112 -4.72 10.92 7.33
C ASN A 112 -3.24 10.50 7.36
N GLU A 113 -2.97 9.20 7.49
CA GLU A 113 -1.61 8.65 7.37
C GLU A 113 -1.01 8.91 5.99
N GLN A 114 -1.80 8.75 4.90
CA GLN A 114 -1.36 9.17 3.58
C GLN A 114 -0.97 10.65 3.57
N LYS A 115 -1.80 11.56 4.13
CA LYS A 115 -1.46 13.00 4.17
C LYS A 115 -0.15 13.24 4.93
N HIS A 116 0.05 12.54 6.03
CA HIS A 116 1.25 12.66 6.86
C HIS A 116 2.50 12.22 6.08
N TRP A 117 2.46 11.05 5.44
CA TRP A 117 3.56 10.58 4.61
C TRP A 117 3.91 11.55 3.47
N PHE A 118 2.91 12.05 2.73
CA PHE A 118 3.14 13.04 1.67
C PHE A 118 3.81 14.32 2.19
N GLN A 119 3.47 14.76 3.41
CA GLN A 119 4.13 15.91 4.04
C GLN A 119 5.58 15.59 4.38
N MET A 120 5.85 14.42 4.98
CA MET A 120 7.21 13.98 5.29
C MET A 120 8.07 13.87 4.03
N TYR A 121 7.54 13.26 2.96
CA TYR A 121 8.26 13.12 1.69
C TYR A 121 8.64 14.49 1.12
N LYS A 122 7.70 15.44 1.08
CA LYS A 122 7.97 16.82 0.62
C LYS A 122 9.05 17.51 1.45
N MET A 123 9.10 17.26 2.76
CA MET A 123 10.14 17.82 3.63
C MET A 123 11.52 17.22 3.34
N LEU A 124 11.60 15.93 3.02
CA LEU A 124 12.86 15.22 2.80
C LEU A 124 13.44 15.43 1.41
N PHE A 125 12.59 15.44 0.38
CA PHE A 125 13.00 15.44 -1.03
C PHE A 125 12.68 16.76 -1.77
N GLY A 126 12.05 17.73 -1.10
CA GLY A 126 11.59 18.97 -1.72
C GLY A 126 10.27 18.80 -2.47
N GLU A 127 9.92 19.75 -3.35
CA GLU A 127 8.69 19.72 -4.15
C GLU A 127 8.74 18.76 -5.36
N THR A 128 9.81 17.97 -5.53
CA THR A 128 10.08 17.21 -6.75
C THR A 128 9.93 15.68 -6.62
N GLU A 129 9.52 15.06 -7.73
CA GLU A 129 9.33 13.63 -8.08
C GLU A 129 7.97 12.96 -7.79
N ILE A 130 7.24 13.24 -6.70
CA ILE A 130 5.85 12.72 -6.59
C ILE A 130 4.87 13.47 -7.53
N GLU A 131 5.31 14.52 -8.24
CA GLU A 131 4.46 15.22 -9.22
C GLU A 131 3.85 14.31 -10.31
N GLU A 132 4.43 13.13 -10.58
CA GLU A 132 3.83 12.15 -11.50
C GLU A 132 2.50 11.58 -10.98
N PHE A 133 2.32 11.51 -9.66
CA PHE A 133 1.11 11.04 -9.01
C PHE A 133 0.45 12.18 -8.23
N LYS A 134 -0.67 12.65 -8.76
CA LYS A 134 -1.56 13.50 -7.98
C LYS A 134 -2.04 12.67 -6.80
N LYS A 135 -1.91 13.21 -5.58
CA LYS A 135 -2.40 12.54 -4.36
C LYS A 135 -3.87 12.12 -4.51
N GLU A 136 -4.66 12.91 -5.23
CA GLU A 136 -6.07 12.66 -5.52
C GLU A 136 -6.31 11.43 -6.43
N ASP A 137 -5.28 10.97 -7.13
CA ASP A 137 -5.29 9.77 -7.95
C ASP A 137 -4.87 8.52 -7.14
N LEU A 138 -4.40 8.65 -5.89
CA LEU A 138 -3.99 7.51 -5.06
C LEU A 138 -4.99 7.27 -3.93
N ILE A 139 -5.66 6.14 -3.97
CA ILE A 139 -6.63 5.71 -2.97
C ILE A 139 -5.89 4.84 -1.97
N PRO A 140 -5.63 5.29 -0.72
CA PRO A 140 -4.95 4.46 0.26
C PRO A 140 -5.93 3.38 0.74
N ILE A 141 -5.50 2.13 0.69
CA ILE A 141 -6.36 0.97 0.96
C ILE A 141 -5.91 0.10 2.13
N ALA A 142 -4.66 0.25 2.57
CA ALA A 142 -4.19 -0.42 3.77
C ALA A 142 -2.99 0.32 4.31
N GLU A 143 -2.85 0.32 5.62
CA GLU A 143 -1.68 0.78 6.34
C GLU A 143 -1.29 -0.31 7.35
N ASP A 144 0.02 -0.49 7.49
CA ASP A 144 0.66 -1.31 8.52
C ASP A 144 1.98 -0.64 8.93
N GLU A 145 2.65 -1.16 9.96
CA GLU A 145 3.86 -0.57 10.54
C GLU A 145 5.01 -0.37 9.52
N GLU A 146 5.07 -1.18 8.45
CA GLU A 146 6.15 -1.14 7.46
C GLU A 146 5.79 -0.44 6.15
N PHE A 147 4.50 -0.40 5.78
CA PHE A 147 4.10 0.04 4.45
C PHE A 147 2.67 0.60 4.39
N MET A 148 2.39 1.30 3.29
CA MET A 148 1.05 1.66 2.87
C MET A 148 0.76 1.14 1.46
N LEU A 149 -0.46 0.64 1.23
CA LEU A 149 -0.93 0.22 -0.08
C LEU A 149 -1.91 1.22 -0.66
N PHE A 150 -1.85 1.39 -1.97
CA PHE A 150 -2.72 2.28 -2.72
C PHE A 150 -3.28 1.61 -3.95
N ILE A 151 -4.42 2.09 -4.42
CA ILE A 151 -4.90 1.87 -5.79
C ILE A 151 -4.78 3.17 -6.54
N GLU A 152 -4.15 3.15 -7.72
CA GLU A 152 -4.14 4.28 -8.63
C GLU A 152 -5.49 4.36 -9.35
N ARG A 153 -6.18 5.49 -9.19
CA ARG A 153 -7.57 5.71 -9.58
C ARG A 153 -7.80 5.60 -11.09
N ARG A 154 -6.81 6.00 -11.90
CA ARG A 154 -6.92 6.06 -13.35
C ARG A 154 -6.58 4.72 -14.00
N THR A 155 -5.69 3.92 -13.43
CA THR A 155 -5.20 2.65 -14.01
C THR A 155 -5.75 1.43 -13.31
N GLY A 156 -6.02 1.53 -12.01
CA GLY A 156 -6.38 0.39 -11.17
C GLY A 156 -5.19 -0.41 -10.68
N GLU A 157 -3.97 0.02 -10.98
CA GLU A 157 -2.72 -0.56 -10.48
C GLU A 157 -2.65 -0.45 -8.96
N VAL A 158 -1.99 -1.42 -8.33
CA VAL A 158 -1.74 -1.40 -6.88
C VAL A 158 -0.32 -0.94 -6.64
N TYR A 159 -0.17 0.08 -5.81
CA TYR A 159 1.11 0.64 -5.42
C TYR A 159 1.41 0.32 -3.97
N ILE A 160 2.71 0.21 -3.66
CA ILE A 160 3.22 0.16 -2.30
C ILE A 160 4.11 1.36 -2.04
N ASN A 161 4.02 1.87 -0.82
CA ASN A 161 5.00 2.74 -0.19
C ASN A 161 5.65 1.97 0.95
N ILE A 162 6.97 1.78 0.90
CA ILE A 162 7.74 1.16 1.99
C ILE A 162 8.39 2.28 2.79
N TYR A 163 7.94 2.49 4.02
CA TYR A 163 8.24 3.69 4.79
C TYR A 163 9.74 3.90 5.01
N GLU A 164 10.44 2.86 5.48
CA GLU A 164 11.86 2.97 5.80
C GLU A 164 12.76 3.13 4.57
N LEU A 165 12.30 2.60 3.43
CA LEU A 165 13.03 2.76 2.18
C LEU A 165 12.70 4.09 1.51
N PHE A 166 11.66 4.80 1.95
CA PHE A 166 11.11 5.95 1.22
C PHE A 166 10.87 5.61 -0.26
N PHE A 167 10.40 4.40 -0.53
CA PHE A 167 10.27 3.87 -1.89
C PHE A 167 8.81 3.65 -2.24
N PHE A 168 8.41 4.12 -3.42
CA PHE A 168 7.05 4.04 -3.93
C PHE A 168 7.03 3.42 -5.33
N CYS A 169 6.29 2.34 -5.54
CA CYS A 169 6.22 1.66 -6.84
C CYS A 169 4.93 0.88 -7.04
N ALA A 170 4.62 0.56 -8.31
CA ALA A 170 3.56 -0.38 -8.65
C ALA A 170 4.02 -1.82 -8.35
N ILE A 171 3.16 -2.57 -7.66
CA ILE A 171 3.36 -4.00 -7.36
C ILE A 171 2.45 -4.90 -8.19
N SER A 172 1.33 -4.38 -8.69
CA SER A 172 0.36 -5.10 -9.51
C SER A 172 -0.21 -4.20 -10.58
N ASP A 173 -0.36 -4.73 -11.81
CA ASP A 173 -0.89 -3.98 -12.95
C ASP A 173 -2.40 -3.72 -12.82
N SER A 174 -3.08 -4.48 -11.96
CA SER A 174 -4.48 -4.25 -11.60
C SER A 174 -4.82 -4.71 -10.18
N PHE A 175 -5.90 -4.16 -9.62
CA PHE A 175 -6.44 -4.57 -8.32
C PHE A 175 -6.98 -5.99 -8.33
N ASP A 176 -7.54 -6.46 -9.46
CA ASP A 176 -8.05 -7.83 -9.59
C ASP A 176 -6.94 -8.86 -9.50
N GLU A 177 -5.84 -8.65 -10.23
CA GLU A 177 -4.65 -9.51 -10.14
C GLU A 177 -4.05 -9.53 -8.74
N PHE A 178 -4.05 -8.38 -8.06
CA PHE A 178 -3.63 -8.29 -6.67
C PHE A 178 -4.54 -9.12 -5.75
N LEU A 179 -5.87 -8.96 -5.88
CA LEU A 179 -6.84 -9.74 -5.10
C LEU A 179 -6.71 -11.25 -5.36
N ASP A 180 -6.52 -11.65 -6.62
CA ASP A 180 -6.32 -13.06 -6.99
C ASP A 180 -5.01 -13.63 -6.45
N ALA A 181 -3.98 -12.81 -6.23
CA ALA A 181 -2.75 -13.24 -5.59
C ALA A 181 -2.95 -13.51 -4.09
N ILE A 182 -3.74 -12.69 -3.39
CA ILE A 182 -3.85 -12.70 -1.92
C ILE A 182 -5.07 -13.48 -1.40
N LYS A 183 -6.10 -13.70 -2.23
CA LYS A 183 -7.31 -14.46 -1.85
C LYS A 183 -7.24 -15.96 -2.19
N LYS A 184 -6.09 -16.47 -2.65
CA LYS A 184 -5.82 -17.92 -2.78
C LYS A 184 -5.86 -18.63 -1.42
#